data_AF-T2JF40-F1
#
_entry.id   AF-T2JF40-F1
#
_cell.length_a   1.000
_cell.length_b   1.000
_cell.length_c   1.000
_cell.angle_alpha   90.00
_cell.angle_beta   90.00
_cell.angle_gamma   90.00
#
_symmetry.space_group_name_H-M   'P 1'
#
loop_
_entity.id
_entity.type
_entity.pdbx_description
1 polymer ?
#
loop_
_entity_poly.entity_id
_entity_poly.type
_entity_poly.pdbx_seq_one_letter_code
_entity_poly.pdbx_strand_id
1 'polypeptide(L)'
;MNKSTDTPVTSISQNSDKEAPWWNRSVMGKNGLMDDLLGKIGTQEVPEDTLLSHTQHMTELKVFGKTAQAIDDEKFAEKEFLAFAKINYLMRNDINEYEGLYESLQLLKAAIDAKHYFISIDQVELRYRGLKQQEFYNFVERLLDDHENTNAFREQLQIRLTDTLPEIKTEEEKIALQNYVKYLNKLSNNELGLQLLSRFKAYQLDDYSILRVISNFIRNLDKRDLLDIKDLVSLVNHNYSMFEKLRDVIGLDQNQSTPETYALMIQFIALYNRHGILYLKFNDLVRVLRQWYKPYQAILSIRKEYPFGTYKQPKAFKEPIPGIDIYEKYKKLLSDKKTGMVFINFSHEHQI
;
A
#
# COMPACT_ATOMS: atom_id res chain seq x y z
N MET A 1 -59.63 48.90 -24.88
CA MET A 1 -60.17 49.51 -23.65
C MET A 1 -59.77 48.64 -22.46
N ASN A 2 -59.27 49.31 -21.41
CA ASN A 2 -58.97 48.88 -20.04
C ASN A 2 -57.80 47.92 -19.70
N LYS A 3 -56.71 48.58 -19.26
CA LYS A 3 -55.76 48.31 -18.14
C LYS A 3 -56.39 47.59 -16.94
N SER A 4 -55.72 47.01 -15.94
CA SER A 4 -54.34 46.67 -15.52
C SER A 4 -54.55 45.85 -14.23
N THR A 5 -53.66 44.92 -13.87
CA THR A 5 -52.86 44.93 -12.62
C THR A 5 -51.98 43.67 -12.49
N ASP A 6 -50.71 43.93 -12.19
CA ASP A 6 -49.58 43.06 -11.82
C ASP A 6 -49.90 42.16 -10.60
N THR A 7 -49.21 41.07 -10.22
CA THR A 7 -47.76 40.72 -10.15
C THR A 7 -47.66 39.20 -9.76
N PRO A 8 -46.46 38.55 -9.71
CA PRO A 8 -46.26 37.12 -9.95
C PRO A 8 -45.92 36.21 -8.74
N VAL A 9 -46.09 34.90 -8.97
CA VAL A 9 -45.32 33.70 -8.55
C VAL A 9 -44.67 33.66 -7.15
N THR A 10 -44.97 32.61 -6.39
CA THR A 10 -44.01 32.02 -5.43
C THR A 10 -44.09 30.49 -5.46
N SER A 11 -43.07 29.89 -6.06
CA SER A 11 -42.77 28.46 -6.02
C SER A 11 -42.16 28.10 -4.66
N ILE A 12 -42.72 27.07 -4.03
CA ILE A 12 -42.22 26.48 -2.79
C ILE A 12 -41.03 25.57 -3.15
N SER A 13 -39.81 25.99 -2.83
CA SER A 13 -38.64 25.11 -2.77
C SER A 13 -38.41 24.67 -1.32
N GLN A 14 -38.51 23.37 -1.08
CA GLN A 14 -38.07 22.72 0.15
C GLN A 14 -36.54 22.73 0.21
N ASN A 15 -35.96 23.50 1.14
CA ASN A 15 -34.56 23.37 1.51
C ASN A 15 -34.45 22.41 2.70
N SER A 16 -33.91 21.22 2.47
CA SER A 16 -33.39 20.34 3.52
C SER A 16 -31.91 20.67 3.75
N ASP A 17 -31.63 21.74 4.49
CA ASP A 17 -30.30 21.97 5.02
C ASP A 17 -30.10 21.06 6.25
N LYS A 18 -29.23 20.04 6.12
CA LYS A 18 -28.68 19.35 7.28
C LYS A 18 -27.84 20.36 8.06
N GLU A 19 -28.33 20.79 9.23
CA GLU A 19 -27.65 21.75 10.08
C GLU A 19 -26.24 21.27 10.45
N ALA A 20 -25.21 22.01 10.00
CA ALA A 20 -23.84 21.80 10.48
C ALA A 20 -23.78 22.06 12.00
N PRO A 21 -22.95 21.30 12.76
CA PRO A 21 -22.77 21.50 14.18
C PRO A 21 -22.45 22.97 14.48
N TRP A 22 -22.94 23.48 15.60
CA TRP A 22 -22.84 24.91 15.96
C TRP A 22 -21.39 25.46 15.93
N TRP A 23 -20.39 24.59 16.14
CA TRP A 23 -18.96 24.90 16.11
C TRP A 23 -18.32 24.87 14.71
N ASN A 24 -19.04 24.44 13.66
CA ASN A 24 -18.58 24.35 12.27
C ASN A 24 -19.41 25.19 11.28
N ARG A 25 -20.12 26.22 11.77
CA ARG A 25 -20.87 27.14 10.91
C ARG A 25 -19.91 28.20 10.37
N SER A 26 -19.84 28.37 9.04
CA SER A 26 -18.90 29.29 8.38
C SER A 26 -19.13 30.74 8.83
N VAL A 27 -18.13 31.34 9.47
CA VAL A 27 -18.15 32.74 9.93
C VAL A 27 -17.36 33.60 8.94
N MET A 28 -17.90 33.80 7.73
CA MET A 28 -17.44 34.88 6.86
C MET A 28 -18.46 36.01 6.85
N GLY A 29 -18.27 36.95 7.78
CA GLY A 29 -19.00 38.21 7.88
C GLY A 29 -18.32 39.09 8.92
N LYS A 30 -17.75 40.21 8.48
CA LYS A 30 -16.93 41.14 9.28
C LYS A 30 -17.61 41.52 10.61
N ASN A 31 -16.88 41.31 11.70
CA ASN A 31 -16.99 41.91 13.04
C ASN A 31 -18.37 42.33 13.58
N GLY A 32 -18.73 41.73 14.72
CA GLY A 32 -19.43 42.44 15.80
C GLY A 32 -20.90 42.04 15.96
N LEU A 33 -21.24 41.64 17.20
CA LEU A 33 -22.57 41.52 17.85
C LEU A 33 -22.94 40.13 18.39
N MET A 34 -22.35 39.03 17.90
CA MET A 34 -22.58 37.71 18.51
C MET A 34 -21.63 37.40 19.68
N ASP A 35 -20.39 37.88 19.66
CA ASP A 35 -19.42 37.54 20.72
C ASP A 35 -19.79 38.05 22.12
N ASP A 36 -20.52 39.18 22.22
CA ASP A 36 -20.96 39.77 23.49
C ASP A 36 -22.25 39.15 24.05
N LEU A 37 -23.09 38.53 23.21
CA LEU A 37 -24.32 37.87 23.64
C LEU A 37 -24.08 36.41 24.08
N LEU A 38 -22.99 35.79 23.61
CA LEU A 38 -22.70 34.37 23.84
C LEU A 38 -22.09 34.06 25.22
N GLY A 39 -21.56 35.07 25.92
CA GLY A 39 -20.97 34.89 27.27
C GLY A 39 -21.99 34.68 28.40
N LYS A 40 -23.29 34.88 28.15
CA LYS A 40 -24.33 34.95 29.19
C LYS A 40 -25.42 33.87 29.12
N ILE A 41 -25.33 32.90 28.20
CA ILE A 41 -26.42 31.92 27.97
C ILE A 41 -26.16 30.57 28.65
N GLY A 42 -24.92 30.27 29.05
CA GLY A 42 -24.59 29.08 29.85
C GLY A 42 -24.43 29.42 31.33
N THR A 43 -24.99 28.59 32.22
CA THR A 43 -24.91 28.79 33.68
C THR A 43 -23.72 28.07 34.30
N GLN A 44 -23.23 26.99 33.69
CA GLN A 44 -22.14 26.16 34.21
C GLN A 44 -20.80 26.47 33.54
N GLU A 45 -19.71 26.36 34.30
CA GLU A 45 -18.35 26.50 33.79
C GLU A 45 -17.79 25.13 33.39
N VAL A 46 -16.95 25.12 32.35
CA VAL A 46 -16.24 23.91 31.94
C VAL A 46 -15.11 23.65 32.95
N PRO A 47 -14.96 22.43 33.49
CA PRO A 47 -13.91 22.11 34.45
C PRO A 47 -12.50 22.44 33.92
N GLU A 48 -11.63 22.97 34.77
CA GLU A 48 -10.27 23.38 34.38
C GLU A 48 -9.45 22.21 33.81
N ASP A 49 -9.56 21.01 34.39
CA ASP A 49 -8.90 19.80 33.89
C ASP A 49 -9.33 19.46 32.45
N THR A 50 -10.60 19.70 32.11
CA THR A 50 -11.11 19.50 30.75
C THR A 50 -10.56 20.55 29.79
N LEU A 51 -10.43 21.81 30.24
CA LEU A 51 -9.83 22.88 29.44
C LEU A 51 -8.33 22.62 29.20
N LEU A 52 -7.63 22.10 30.20
CA LEU A 52 -6.24 21.69 30.10
C LEU A 52 -6.09 20.55 29.08
N SER A 53 -6.91 19.50 29.21
CA SER A 53 -6.94 18.38 28.26
C SER A 53 -7.24 18.84 26.83
N HIS A 54 -8.25 19.71 26.64
CA HIS A 54 -8.54 20.29 25.32
C HIS A 54 -7.33 21.05 24.75
N THR A 55 -6.64 21.83 25.59
CA THR A 55 -5.46 22.62 25.17
C THR A 55 -4.28 21.72 24.79
N GLN A 56 -4.06 20.63 25.52
CA GLN A 56 -3.05 19.61 25.20
C GLN A 56 -3.33 18.98 23.84
N HIS A 57 -4.56 18.47 23.62
CA HIS A 57 -4.95 17.90 22.33
C HIS A 57 -4.88 18.92 21.19
N MET A 58 -5.19 20.20 21.45
CA MET A 58 -5.07 21.24 20.42
C MET A 58 -3.61 21.49 20.05
N THR A 59 -2.70 21.38 21.01
CA THR A 59 -1.25 21.48 20.76
C THR A 59 -0.75 20.30 19.93
N GLU A 60 -1.20 19.08 20.26
CA GLU A 60 -0.91 17.87 19.47
C GLU A 60 -1.42 18.01 18.02
N LEU A 61 -2.65 18.48 17.83
CA LEU A 61 -3.20 18.74 16.50
C LEU A 61 -2.39 19.79 15.73
N LYS A 62 -1.90 20.86 16.39
CA LYS A 62 -1.03 21.86 15.75
C LYS A 62 0.27 21.24 15.26
N VAL A 63 0.87 20.33 16.03
CA VAL A 63 2.08 19.60 15.64
C VAL A 63 1.78 18.68 14.46
N PHE A 64 0.83 17.75 14.59
CA PHE A 64 0.52 16.79 13.54
C PHE A 64 -0.02 17.46 12.27
N GLY A 65 -0.82 18.51 12.40
CA GLY A 65 -1.35 19.28 11.28
C GLY A 65 -0.23 19.94 10.46
N LYS A 66 0.77 20.54 11.13
CA LYS A 66 1.96 21.07 10.44
C LYS A 66 2.79 19.98 9.79
N THR A 67 2.98 18.84 10.46
CA THR A 67 3.69 17.69 9.89
C THR A 67 2.96 17.15 8.66
N ALA A 68 1.63 17.02 8.71
CA ALA A 68 0.82 16.58 7.58
C ALA A 68 0.93 17.56 6.40
N GLN A 69 0.88 18.88 6.66
CA GLN A 69 1.09 19.92 5.64
C GLN A 69 2.48 19.84 5.00
N ALA A 70 3.51 19.49 5.77
CA ALA A 70 4.86 19.37 5.27
C ALA A 70 5.09 18.10 4.41
N ILE A 71 4.32 17.04 4.63
CA ILE A 71 4.42 15.78 3.88
C ILE A 71 3.46 15.76 2.67
N ASP A 72 2.35 16.51 2.74
CA ASP A 72 1.36 16.59 1.66
C ASP A 72 2.02 16.91 0.32
N ASP A 73 1.68 16.14 -0.72
CA ASP A 73 2.22 16.27 -2.06
C ASP A 73 1.04 16.18 -3.05
N GLU A 74 1.01 17.08 -4.04
CA GLU A 74 -0.03 17.09 -5.07
C GLU A 74 -0.08 15.78 -5.86
N LYS A 75 1.07 15.09 -5.99
CA LYS A 75 1.18 13.79 -6.65
C LYS A 75 0.33 12.71 -5.97
N PHE A 76 0.03 12.84 -4.68
CA PHE A 76 -0.85 11.90 -3.98
C PHE A 76 -2.31 12.02 -4.43
N ALA A 77 -2.69 13.12 -5.08
CA ALA A 77 -4.03 13.31 -5.63
C ALA A 77 -4.14 12.92 -7.11
N GLU A 78 -3.03 12.49 -7.74
CA GLU A 78 -3.05 12.03 -9.13
C GLU A 78 -3.90 10.77 -9.29
N LYS A 79 -4.64 10.70 -10.40
CA LYS A 79 -5.61 9.63 -10.67
C LYS A 79 -4.97 8.23 -10.62
N GLU A 80 -3.82 8.06 -11.28
CA GLU A 80 -3.13 6.78 -11.33
C GLU A 80 -2.57 6.38 -9.96
N PHE A 81 -1.98 7.32 -9.22
CA PHE A 81 -1.50 7.07 -7.87
C PHE A 81 -2.63 6.67 -6.92
N LEU A 82 -3.76 7.37 -6.96
CA LEU A 82 -4.94 7.02 -6.15
C LEU A 82 -5.48 5.63 -6.50
N ALA A 83 -5.48 5.27 -7.79
CA ALA A 83 -5.86 3.93 -8.22
C ALA A 83 -4.89 2.88 -7.64
N PHE A 84 -3.58 3.11 -7.73
CA PHE A 84 -2.58 2.25 -7.11
C PHE A 84 -2.78 2.10 -5.60
N ALA A 85 -3.00 3.19 -4.87
CA ALA A 85 -3.23 3.16 -3.44
C ALA A 85 -4.47 2.30 -3.07
N LYS A 86 -5.55 2.40 -3.85
CA LYS A 86 -6.76 1.60 -3.68
C LYS A 86 -6.54 0.13 -4.01
N ILE A 87 -5.90 -0.18 -5.14
CA ILE A 87 -5.57 -1.55 -5.54
C ILE A 87 -4.66 -2.18 -4.47
N ASN A 88 -3.65 -1.46 -3.96
CA ASN A 88 -2.80 -1.98 -2.90
C ASN A 88 -3.55 -2.24 -1.60
N TYR A 89 -4.56 -1.43 -1.27
CA TYR A 89 -5.45 -1.75 -0.16
C TYR A 89 -6.27 -3.02 -0.42
N LEU A 90 -6.96 -3.12 -1.57
CA LEU A 90 -7.79 -4.27 -1.92
C LEU A 90 -6.98 -5.58 -1.94
N MET A 91 -5.79 -5.54 -2.56
CA MET A 91 -4.88 -6.68 -2.66
C MET A 91 -4.37 -7.14 -1.29
N ARG A 92 -4.03 -6.22 -0.39
CA ARG A 92 -3.51 -6.57 0.95
C ARG A 92 -4.58 -7.07 1.92
N ASN A 93 -5.83 -6.70 1.69
CA ASN A 93 -6.96 -7.06 2.56
C ASN A 93 -7.85 -8.14 1.95
N ASP A 94 -7.41 -8.75 0.85
CA ASP A 94 -8.09 -9.90 0.22
C ASP A 94 -9.53 -9.61 -0.22
N ILE A 95 -9.75 -8.46 -0.89
CA ILE A 95 -11.11 -7.98 -1.19
C ILE A 95 -11.43 -8.08 -2.69
N ASN A 96 -12.63 -8.59 -3.00
CA ASN A 96 -13.21 -8.69 -4.35
C ASN A 96 -12.33 -9.51 -5.32
N GLU A 97 -12.01 -8.98 -6.50
CA GLU A 97 -11.24 -9.65 -7.55
C GLU A 97 -9.77 -9.94 -7.17
N TYR A 98 -9.33 -9.50 -5.98
CA TYR A 98 -7.98 -9.71 -5.47
C TYR A 98 -7.86 -10.84 -4.44
N GLU A 99 -8.97 -11.49 -4.10
CA GLU A 99 -9.03 -12.57 -3.09
C GLU A 99 -8.09 -13.75 -3.45
N GLY A 100 -7.30 -14.19 -2.48
CA GLY A 100 -6.28 -15.23 -2.58
C GLY A 100 -5.02 -14.86 -3.38
N LEU A 101 -4.89 -13.64 -3.90
CA LEU A 101 -3.81 -13.32 -4.86
C LEU A 101 -2.53 -12.77 -4.24
N TYR A 102 -2.57 -12.29 -2.99
CA TYR A 102 -1.46 -11.52 -2.42
C TYR A 102 -0.15 -12.32 -2.33
N GLU A 103 -0.21 -13.57 -1.87
CA GLU A 103 0.98 -14.43 -1.74
C GLU A 103 1.59 -14.74 -3.11
N SER A 104 0.76 -15.16 -4.08
CA SER A 104 1.22 -15.44 -5.44
C SER A 104 1.81 -14.20 -6.11
N LEU A 105 1.27 -13.02 -5.81
CA LEU A 105 1.82 -11.75 -6.28
C LEU A 105 3.19 -11.44 -5.66
N GLN A 106 3.36 -11.66 -4.36
CA GLN A 106 4.67 -11.48 -3.72
C GLN A 106 5.71 -12.43 -4.32
N LEU A 107 5.34 -13.68 -4.56
CA LEU A 107 6.21 -14.66 -5.23
C LEU A 107 6.54 -14.24 -6.65
N LEU A 108 5.56 -13.84 -7.46
CA LEU A 108 5.81 -13.36 -8.83
C LEU A 108 6.74 -12.15 -8.84
N LYS A 109 6.50 -11.16 -7.98
CA LYS A 109 7.34 -9.98 -7.86
C LYS A 109 8.76 -10.34 -7.43
N ALA A 110 8.92 -11.19 -6.41
CA ALA A 110 10.23 -11.66 -5.97
C ALA A 110 10.98 -12.42 -7.07
N ALA A 111 10.28 -13.24 -7.86
CA ALA A 111 10.85 -13.94 -9.00
C ALA A 111 11.37 -12.98 -10.08
N ILE A 112 10.61 -11.92 -10.39
CA ILE A 112 10.99 -10.90 -11.37
C ILE A 112 12.20 -10.06 -10.89
N ASP A 113 12.21 -9.69 -9.61
CA ASP A 113 13.26 -8.89 -8.99
C ASP A 113 14.58 -9.67 -8.90
N ALA A 114 14.51 -10.99 -8.63
CA ALA A 114 15.66 -11.86 -8.49
C ALA A 114 16.02 -12.67 -9.75
N LYS A 115 15.35 -12.44 -10.90
CA LYS A 115 15.48 -13.24 -12.13
C LYS A 115 16.91 -13.51 -12.58
N HIS A 116 17.83 -12.55 -12.43
CA HIS A 116 19.21 -12.68 -12.88
C HIS A 116 19.99 -13.69 -12.03
N TYR A 117 19.65 -13.82 -10.75
CA TYR A 117 20.24 -14.83 -9.87
C TYR A 117 19.79 -16.23 -10.28
N PHE A 118 18.49 -16.43 -10.52
CA PHE A 118 17.96 -17.69 -11.03
C PHE A 118 18.62 -18.11 -12.34
N ILE A 119 18.66 -17.21 -13.33
CA ILE A 119 19.30 -17.48 -14.63
C ILE A 119 20.79 -17.79 -14.47
N SER A 120 21.50 -17.09 -13.57
CA SER A 120 22.94 -17.31 -13.37
C SER A 120 23.24 -18.62 -12.64
N ILE A 121 22.39 -19.02 -11.68
CA ILE A 121 22.45 -20.32 -11.00
C ILE A 121 22.33 -21.44 -12.04
N ASP A 122 21.28 -21.39 -12.86
CA ASP A 122 21.02 -22.35 -13.93
C ASP A 122 22.16 -22.44 -14.95
N GLN A 123 22.66 -21.30 -15.43
CA GLN A 123 23.78 -21.28 -16.38
C GLN A 123 25.06 -21.92 -15.82
N VAL A 124 25.32 -21.78 -14.51
CA VAL A 124 26.46 -22.43 -13.85
C VAL A 124 26.22 -23.94 -13.75
N GLU A 125 25.04 -24.38 -13.31
CA GLU A 125 24.69 -25.80 -13.21
C GLU A 125 24.74 -26.50 -14.58
N LEU A 126 24.29 -25.83 -15.65
CA LEU A 126 24.32 -26.35 -17.01
C LEU A 126 25.75 -26.48 -17.55
N ARG A 127 26.61 -25.47 -17.33
CA ARG A 127 27.96 -25.41 -17.90
C ARG A 127 28.97 -26.27 -17.15
N TYR A 128 28.88 -26.36 -15.82
CA TYR A 128 29.89 -27.01 -14.98
C TYR A 128 29.34 -28.28 -14.33
N ARG A 129 29.52 -29.41 -14.99
CA ARG A 129 28.95 -30.71 -14.60
C ARG A 129 29.96 -31.72 -14.07
N GLY A 130 31.08 -31.25 -13.53
CA GLY A 130 32.05 -32.15 -12.88
C GLY A 130 31.44 -32.84 -11.65
N LEU A 131 32.02 -33.98 -11.25
CA LEU A 131 31.50 -34.81 -10.17
C LEU A 131 31.29 -34.02 -8.86
N LYS A 132 32.28 -33.22 -8.47
CA LYS A 132 32.25 -32.43 -7.24
C LYS A 132 31.25 -31.28 -7.30
N GLN A 133 31.06 -30.67 -8.46
CA GLN A 133 30.02 -29.68 -8.69
C GLN A 133 28.63 -30.29 -8.56
N GLN A 134 28.39 -31.46 -9.15
CA GLN A 134 27.11 -32.17 -9.02
C GLN A 134 26.83 -32.59 -7.57
N GLU A 135 27.84 -33.11 -6.86
CA GLU A 135 27.71 -33.39 -5.42
C GLU A 135 27.33 -32.14 -4.61
N PHE A 136 27.86 -30.97 -5.00
CA PHE A 136 27.52 -29.70 -4.39
C PHE A 136 26.10 -29.25 -4.72
N TYR A 137 25.67 -29.33 -5.97
CA TYR A 137 24.31 -28.97 -6.38
C TYR A 137 23.26 -29.85 -5.68
N ASN A 138 23.49 -31.16 -5.60
CA ASN A 138 22.62 -32.08 -4.85
C ASN A 138 22.60 -31.81 -3.34
N PHE A 139 23.68 -31.24 -2.79
CA PHE A 139 23.68 -30.76 -1.41
C PHE A 139 22.79 -29.51 -1.27
N VAL A 140 22.90 -28.55 -2.19
CA VAL A 140 22.04 -27.35 -2.17
C VAL A 140 20.58 -27.70 -2.30
N GLU A 141 20.21 -28.65 -3.15
CA GLU A 141 18.82 -29.10 -3.29
C GLU A 141 18.25 -29.65 -1.98
N ARG A 142 19.01 -30.52 -1.30
CA ARG A 142 18.61 -31.02 0.03
C ARG A 142 18.55 -29.92 1.09
N LEU A 143 19.47 -28.96 1.03
CA LEU A 143 19.51 -27.83 1.95
C LEU A 143 18.32 -26.88 1.74
N LEU A 144 17.84 -26.72 0.50
CA LEU A 144 16.65 -25.93 0.21
C LEU A 144 15.40 -26.52 0.88
N ASP A 145 15.33 -27.84 1.03
CA ASP A 145 14.18 -28.51 1.64
C ASP A 145 14.21 -28.53 3.18
N ASP A 146 15.39 -28.44 3.80
CA ASP A 146 15.61 -28.71 5.24
C ASP A 146 16.32 -27.56 6.01
N HIS A 147 16.30 -26.34 5.48
CA HIS A 147 16.92 -25.20 6.19
C HIS A 147 15.94 -24.55 7.18
N GLU A 148 16.43 -24.22 8.38
CA GLU A 148 15.61 -23.55 9.40
C GLU A 148 15.29 -22.09 9.04
N ASN A 149 16.26 -21.39 8.45
CA ASN A 149 16.15 -19.98 8.06
C ASN A 149 17.28 -19.59 7.08
N THR A 150 17.15 -18.43 6.44
CA THR A 150 18.15 -17.89 5.50
C THR A 150 19.59 -17.80 6.04
N ASN A 151 19.79 -17.54 7.33
CA ASN A 151 21.14 -17.45 7.90
C ASN A 151 21.76 -18.84 8.05
N ALA A 152 21.01 -19.81 8.56
CA ALA A 152 21.44 -21.20 8.64
C ALA A 152 21.77 -21.77 7.25
N PHE A 153 20.94 -21.46 6.25
CA PHE A 153 21.19 -21.81 4.86
C PHE A 153 22.56 -21.31 4.37
N ARG A 154 22.86 -20.02 4.60
CA ARG A 154 24.13 -19.39 4.17
C ARG A 154 25.35 -19.98 4.86
N GLU A 155 25.23 -20.24 6.16
CA GLU A 155 26.31 -20.82 6.95
C GLU A 155 26.66 -22.22 6.44
N GLN A 156 25.67 -23.10 6.31
CA GLN A 156 25.86 -24.46 5.81
C GLN A 156 26.42 -24.47 4.37
N LEU A 157 25.95 -23.55 3.52
CA LEU A 157 26.45 -23.39 2.16
C LEU A 157 27.93 -22.99 2.13
N GLN A 158 28.35 -22.08 3.02
CA GLN A 158 29.73 -21.61 3.09
C GLN A 158 30.68 -22.66 3.66
N ILE A 159 30.22 -23.44 4.65
CA ILE A 159 30.96 -24.60 5.17
C ILE A 159 31.20 -25.59 4.04
N ARG A 160 30.13 -26.02 3.34
CA ARG A 160 30.25 -26.97 2.23
C ARG A 160 31.14 -26.47 1.12
N LEU A 161 31.12 -25.16 0.82
CA LEU A 161 31.98 -24.58 -0.20
C LEU A 161 33.46 -24.71 0.16
N THR A 162 33.79 -24.42 1.42
CA THR A 162 35.17 -24.48 1.93
C THR A 162 35.73 -25.90 1.82
N ASP A 163 34.90 -26.91 2.09
CA ASP A 163 35.29 -28.32 1.97
C ASP A 163 35.44 -28.78 0.51
N THR A 164 34.62 -28.25 -0.40
CA THR A 164 34.56 -28.72 -1.79
C THR A 164 35.64 -28.07 -2.67
N LEU A 165 36.01 -26.81 -2.42
CA LEU A 165 36.96 -26.06 -3.26
C LEU A 165 38.34 -26.73 -3.43
N PRO A 166 38.96 -27.33 -2.40
CA PRO A 166 40.24 -28.04 -2.54
C PRO A 166 40.18 -29.24 -3.49
N GLU A 167 39.00 -29.85 -3.66
CA GLU A 167 38.80 -31.05 -4.48
C GLU A 167 38.59 -30.72 -5.97
N ILE A 168 38.40 -29.44 -6.31
CA ILE A 168 38.22 -28.97 -7.68
C ILE A 168 39.58 -28.68 -8.33
N LYS A 169 39.79 -29.23 -9.52
CA LYS A 169 41.09 -29.25 -10.20
C LYS A 169 41.45 -27.92 -10.86
N THR A 170 40.47 -27.23 -11.45
CA THR A 170 40.74 -26.03 -12.24
C THR A 170 40.27 -24.76 -11.52
N GLU A 171 40.99 -23.66 -11.73
CA GLU A 171 40.60 -22.36 -11.17
C GLU A 171 39.29 -21.83 -11.77
N GLU A 172 39.01 -22.12 -13.06
CA GLU A 172 37.74 -21.74 -13.69
C GLU A 172 36.55 -22.39 -12.98
N GLU A 173 36.64 -23.68 -12.66
CA GLU A 173 35.59 -24.41 -11.94
C GLU A 173 35.42 -23.92 -10.49
N LYS A 174 36.54 -23.58 -9.80
CA LYS A 174 36.48 -23.01 -8.45
C LYS A 174 35.76 -21.66 -8.46
N ILE A 175 36.12 -20.78 -9.40
CA ILE A 175 35.48 -19.47 -9.58
C ILE A 175 33.99 -19.65 -9.91
N ALA A 176 33.63 -20.61 -10.76
CA ALA A 176 32.24 -20.91 -11.08
C ALA A 176 31.44 -21.31 -9.83
N LEU A 177 31.97 -22.22 -9.00
CA LEU A 177 31.30 -22.64 -7.77
C LEU A 177 31.20 -21.51 -6.73
N GLN A 178 32.22 -20.67 -6.61
CA GLN A 178 32.15 -19.48 -5.77
C GLN A 178 31.08 -18.48 -6.25
N ASN A 179 30.98 -18.27 -7.56
CA ASN A 179 29.94 -17.42 -8.14
C ASN A 179 28.56 -18.01 -7.91
N TYR A 180 28.39 -19.32 -8.04
CA TYR A 180 27.15 -20.03 -7.71
C TYR A 180 26.71 -19.76 -6.27
N VAL A 181 27.61 -19.95 -5.29
CA VAL A 181 27.33 -19.64 -3.88
C VAL A 181 27.04 -18.15 -3.67
N LYS A 182 27.75 -17.26 -4.37
CA LYS A 182 27.46 -15.82 -4.32
C LYS A 182 26.03 -15.51 -4.80
N TYR A 183 25.55 -16.16 -5.86
CA TYR A 183 24.19 -15.97 -6.34
C TYR A 183 23.15 -16.52 -5.36
N LEU A 184 23.39 -17.69 -4.76
CA LEU A 184 22.55 -18.26 -3.70
C LEU A 184 22.51 -17.36 -2.44
N ASN A 185 23.65 -16.79 -2.05
CA ASN A 185 23.72 -15.83 -0.94
C ASN A 185 22.93 -14.55 -1.23
N LYS A 186 22.93 -14.10 -2.49
CA LYS A 186 22.11 -12.95 -2.90
C LYS A 186 20.63 -13.29 -2.94
N LEU A 187 20.28 -14.48 -3.39
CA LEU A 187 18.91 -14.96 -3.45
C LEU A 187 18.29 -15.15 -2.05
N SER A 188 19.06 -15.71 -1.11
CA SER A 188 18.70 -15.89 0.30
C SER A 188 18.57 -14.60 1.11
N ASN A 189 18.70 -13.41 0.52
CA ASN A 189 18.36 -12.16 1.23
C ASN A 189 16.86 -12.06 1.54
N ASN A 190 16.05 -12.86 0.86
CA ASN A 190 14.61 -12.96 1.07
C ASN A 190 14.23 -14.45 1.09
N GLU A 191 13.43 -14.86 2.08
CA GLU A 191 12.89 -16.22 2.21
C GLU A 191 12.13 -16.66 0.95
N LEU A 192 11.36 -15.74 0.35
CA LEU A 192 10.66 -15.98 -0.91
C LEU A 192 11.63 -16.38 -2.04
N GLY A 193 12.87 -15.88 -2.01
CA GLY A 193 13.89 -16.25 -3.00
C GLY A 193 14.29 -17.72 -2.92
N LEU A 194 14.46 -18.24 -1.70
CA LEU A 194 14.77 -19.66 -1.48
C LEU A 194 13.56 -20.54 -1.77
N GLN A 195 12.37 -20.14 -1.32
CA GLN A 195 11.12 -20.82 -1.64
C GLN A 195 10.90 -20.94 -3.16
N LEU A 196 11.14 -19.86 -3.90
CA LEU A 196 11.06 -19.85 -5.35
C LEU A 196 12.08 -20.80 -5.98
N LEU A 197 13.33 -20.82 -5.50
CA LEU A 197 14.36 -21.72 -6.05
C LEU A 197 13.97 -23.19 -5.85
N SER A 198 13.50 -23.54 -4.66
CA SER A 198 12.99 -24.89 -4.37
C SER A 198 11.85 -25.24 -5.33
N ARG A 199 10.87 -24.35 -5.52
CA ARG A 199 9.75 -24.59 -6.45
C ARG A 199 10.17 -24.69 -7.91
N PHE A 200 11.07 -23.83 -8.38
CA PHE A 200 11.59 -23.91 -9.75
C PHE A 200 12.27 -25.26 -10.03
N LYS A 201 13.07 -25.75 -9.09
CA LYS A 201 13.71 -27.06 -9.18
C LYS A 201 12.70 -28.21 -9.10
N ALA A 202 11.73 -28.14 -8.20
CA ALA A 202 10.69 -29.16 -8.05
C ALA A 202 9.82 -29.33 -9.31
N TYR A 203 9.48 -28.22 -9.97
CA TYR A 203 8.66 -28.23 -11.19
C TYR A 203 9.46 -28.39 -12.49
N GLN A 204 10.78 -28.62 -12.41
CA GLN A 204 11.67 -28.80 -13.58
C GLN A 204 11.52 -27.67 -14.60
N LEU A 205 11.29 -26.44 -14.11
CA LEU A 205 11.24 -25.27 -14.96
C LEU A 205 12.66 -24.80 -15.22
N ASP A 206 13.36 -25.59 -16.03
CA ASP A 206 14.77 -25.40 -16.39
C ASP A 206 14.96 -24.12 -17.23
N ASP A 207 13.89 -23.59 -17.81
CA ASP A 207 13.93 -22.36 -18.60
C ASP A 207 13.54 -21.13 -17.78
N TYR A 208 14.47 -20.67 -16.95
CA TYR A 208 14.37 -19.39 -16.24
C TYR A 208 14.30 -18.18 -17.20
N SER A 209 14.47 -18.35 -18.52
CA SER A 209 14.26 -17.29 -19.50
C SER A 209 12.84 -16.76 -19.50
N ILE A 210 11.85 -17.55 -19.03
CA ILE A 210 10.47 -17.11 -18.90
C ILE A 210 10.33 -15.90 -17.97
N LEU A 211 11.12 -15.84 -16.89
CA LEU A 211 11.18 -14.69 -15.99
C LEU A 211 11.71 -13.44 -16.69
N ARG A 212 12.64 -13.61 -17.64
CA ARG A 212 13.14 -12.51 -18.47
C ARG A 212 12.05 -12.01 -19.41
N VAL A 213 11.28 -12.91 -20.01
CA VAL A 213 10.17 -12.52 -20.90
C VAL A 213 9.11 -11.76 -20.12
N ILE A 214 8.65 -12.28 -18.98
CA ILE A 214 7.64 -11.62 -18.15
C ILE A 214 8.16 -10.29 -17.58
N SER A 215 9.42 -10.23 -17.16
CA SER A 215 10.01 -8.96 -16.72
C SER A 215 10.08 -7.93 -17.84
N ASN A 216 10.43 -8.33 -19.06
CA ASN A 216 10.41 -7.44 -20.22
C ASN A 216 8.98 -7.00 -20.55
N PHE A 217 8.02 -7.92 -20.46
CA PHE A 217 6.60 -7.65 -20.66
C PHE A 217 6.12 -6.55 -19.69
N ILE A 218 6.40 -6.69 -18.38
CA ILE A 218 6.04 -5.70 -17.36
C ILE A 218 6.73 -4.36 -17.61
N ARG A 219 8.02 -4.35 -17.96
CA ARG A 219 8.73 -3.10 -18.29
C ARG A 219 8.12 -2.40 -19.51
N ASN A 220 7.61 -3.15 -20.49
CA ASN A 220 6.95 -2.56 -21.65
C ASN A 220 5.59 -1.94 -21.30
N LEU A 221 5.03 -2.23 -20.12
CA LEU A 221 3.83 -1.58 -19.64
C LEU A 221 4.12 -0.14 -19.20
N ASP A 222 5.36 0.29 -18.95
CA ASP A 222 5.71 1.64 -18.47
C ASP A 222 5.19 2.80 -19.34
N LYS A 223 4.83 2.53 -20.60
CA LYS A 223 4.29 3.52 -21.54
C LYS A 223 2.78 3.44 -21.75
N ARG A 224 2.10 2.49 -21.09
CA ARG A 224 0.67 2.23 -21.26
C ARG A 224 -0.17 2.83 -20.15
N ASP A 225 -1.46 3.02 -20.43
CA ASP A 225 -2.46 3.29 -19.41
C ASP A 225 -2.73 2.00 -18.62
N LEU A 226 -2.30 1.98 -17.37
CA LEU A 226 -2.46 0.81 -16.50
C LEU A 226 -3.89 0.71 -15.93
N LEU A 227 -4.74 1.71 -16.12
CA LEU A 227 -6.11 1.70 -15.61
C LEU A 227 -7.09 1.01 -16.57
N ASP A 228 -6.70 0.76 -17.81
CA ASP A 228 -7.48 -0.05 -18.75
C ASP A 228 -7.19 -1.55 -18.55
N ILE A 229 -7.89 -2.15 -17.60
CA ILE A 229 -7.74 -3.58 -17.31
C ILE A 229 -8.09 -4.45 -18.52
N LYS A 230 -8.98 -4.01 -19.43
CA LYS A 230 -9.37 -4.79 -20.61
C LYS A 230 -8.23 -4.88 -21.62
N ASP A 231 -7.49 -3.79 -21.83
CA ASP A 231 -6.26 -3.81 -22.64
C ASP A 231 -5.24 -4.77 -22.03
N LEU A 232 -5.04 -4.70 -20.70
CA LEU A 232 -4.11 -5.60 -20.00
C LEU A 232 -4.51 -7.08 -20.11
N VAL A 233 -5.80 -7.40 -19.95
CA VAL A 233 -6.31 -8.77 -20.13
C VAL A 233 -6.07 -9.26 -21.55
N SER A 234 -6.33 -8.43 -22.56
CA SER A 234 -6.04 -8.77 -23.96
C SER A 234 -4.54 -9.08 -24.14
N LEU A 235 -3.65 -8.23 -23.62
CA LEU A 235 -2.20 -8.44 -23.73
C LEU A 235 -1.75 -9.73 -23.05
N VAL A 236 -2.27 -10.01 -21.85
CA VAL A 236 -1.99 -11.26 -21.14
C VAL A 236 -2.51 -12.45 -21.91
N ASN A 237 -3.72 -12.39 -22.46
CA ASN A 237 -4.33 -13.48 -23.20
C ASN A 237 -3.47 -13.91 -24.41
N HIS A 238 -2.89 -12.95 -25.14
CA HIS A 238 -1.95 -13.23 -26.24
C HIS A 238 -0.66 -13.94 -25.78
N ASN A 239 -0.33 -13.84 -24.49
CA ASN A 239 0.91 -14.32 -23.88
C ASN A 239 0.64 -15.34 -22.76
N TYR A 240 -0.59 -15.88 -22.69
CA TYR A 240 -1.10 -16.60 -21.52
C TYR A 240 -0.29 -17.86 -21.20
N SER A 241 0.13 -18.60 -22.23
CA SER A 241 0.95 -19.80 -22.09
C SER A 241 2.28 -19.56 -21.37
N MET A 242 2.78 -18.32 -21.34
CA MET A 242 3.97 -17.96 -20.58
C MET A 242 3.66 -17.72 -19.10
N PHE A 243 2.52 -17.10 -18.79
CA PHE A 243 2.08 -16.89 -17.42
C PHE A 243 1.65 -18.20 -16.75
N GLU A 244 0.94 -19.05 -17.50
CA GLU A 244 0.46 -20.35 -17.02
C GLU A 244 1.60 -21.26 -16.54
N LYS A 245 2.76 -21.24 -17.23
CA LYS A 245 3.97 -21.98 -16.81
C LYS A 245 4.50 -21.55 -15.43
N LEU A 246 4.23 -20.33 -14.99
CA LEU A 246 4.62 -19.86 -13.67
C LEU A 246 3.59 -20.15 -12.58
N ARG A 247 2.39 -20.63 -12.92
CA ARG A 247 1.29 -20.87 -11.97
C ARG A 247 1.78 -21.63 -10.73
N ASP A 248 2.41 -22.78 -10.94
CA ASP A 248 2.81 -23.67 -9.85
C ASP A 248 3.96 -23.09 -9.03
N VAL A 249 4.88 -22.36 -9.68
CA VAL A 249 5.99 -21.67 -9.01
C VAL A 249 5.49 -20.58 -8.08
N ILE A 250 4.57 -19.75 -8.56
CA ILE A 250 4.00 -18.67 -7.77
C ILE A 250 2.88 -19.16 -6.85
N GLY A 251 2.55 -20.46 -6.86
CA GLY A 251 1.53 -21.06 -6.02
C GLY A 251 0.15 -20.44 -6.24
N LEU A 252 -0.23 -20.27 -7.51
CA LEU A 252 -1.57 -19.82 -7.87
C LEU A 252 -2.48 -21.03 -8.09
N ASP A 253 -3.70 -20.99 -7.55
CA ASP A 253 -4.64 -22.09 -7.72
C ASP A 253 -5.09 -22.24 -9.18
N GLN A 254 -5.45 -23.46 -9.58
CA GLN A 254 -5.83 -23.76 -10.96
C GLN A 254 -7.08 -22.99 -11.42
N ASN A 255 -8.03 -22.75 -10.52
CA ASN A 255 -9.23 -21.95 -10.78
C ASN A 255 -8.93 -20.44 -10.91
N GLN A 256 -7.81 -19.97 -10.35
CA GLN A 256 -7.37 -18.59 -10.40
C GLN A 256 -6.39 -18.32 -11.55
N SER A 257 -5.85 -19.36 -12.20
CA SER A 257 -4.97 -19.22 -13.37
C SER A 257 -5.79 -18.79 -14.60
N THR A 258 -6.06 -17.49 -14.68
CA THR A 258 -6.82 -16.86 -15.77
C THR A 258 -6.09 -15.62 -16.29
N PRO A 259 -6.33 -15.21 -17.55
CA PRO A 259 -5.78 -13.96 -18.08
C PRO A 259 -6.13 -12.74 -17.22
N GLU A 260 -7.33 -12.71 -16.64
CA GLU A 260 -7.81 -11.67 -15.74
C GLU A 260 -6.96 -11.58 -14.48
N THR A 261 -6.73 -12.70 -13.80
CA THR A 261 -5.89 -12.74 -12.61
C THR A 261 -4.48 -12.26 -12.89
N TYR A 262 -3.86 -12.78 -13.96
CA TYR A 262 -2.50 -12.35 -14.32
C TYR A 262 -2.47 -10.86 -14.71
N ALA A 263 -3.52 -10.33 -15.35
CA ALA A 263 -3.64 -8.91 -15.66
C ALA A 263 -3.66 -8.04 -14.38
N LEU A 264 -4.40 -8.45 -13.35
CA LEU A 264 -4.39 -7.76 -12.05
C LEU A 264 -3.00 -7.79 -11.40
N MET A 265 -2.31 -8.94 -11.45
CA MET A 265 -0.97 -9.08 -10.89
C MET A 265 0.06 -8.19 -11.59
N ILE A 266 0.12 -8.20 -12.93
CA ILE A 266 1.04 -7.35 -13.69
C ILE A 266 0.69 -5.86 -13.53
N GLN A 267 -0.60 -5.51 -13.43
CA GLN A 267 -1.05 -4.15 -13.21
C GLN A 267 -0.50 -3.65 -11.89
N PHE A 268 -0.67 -4.45 -10.83
CA PHE A 268 -0.13 -4.12 -9.52
C PHE A 268 1.39 -3.94 -9.56
N ILE A 269 2.13 -4.88 -10.16
CA ILE A 269 3.60 -4.81 -10.22
C ILE A 269 4.05 -3.57 -11.01
N ALA A 270 3.42 -3.27 -12.14
CA ALA A 270 3.74 -2.09 -12.95
C ALA A 270 3.44 -0.79 -12.19
N LEU A 271 2.27 -0.68 -11.54
CA LEU A 271 1.91 0.46 -10.70
C LEU A 271 2.88 0.60 -9.52
N TYR A 272 3.26 -0.50 -8.88
CA TYR A 272 4.25 -0.51 -7.79
C TYR A 272 5.61 0.00 -8.27
N ASN A 273 6.05 -0.37 -9.47
CA ASN A 273 7.31 0.11 -10.03
C ASN A 273 7.30 1.62 -10.31
N ARG A 274 6.15 2.16 -10.76
CA ARG A 274 5.99 3.61 -11.01
C ARG A 274 5.84 4.42 -9.73
N HIS A 275 5.05 3.92 -8.78
CA HIS A 275 4.52 4.70 -7.65
C HIS A 275 5.01 4.22 -6.28
N GLY A 276 5.79 3.15 -6.18
CA GLY A 276 6.20 2.53 -4.92
C GLY A 276 6.95 3.49 -3.98
N ILE A 277 7.88 4.29 -4.51
CA ILE A 277 8.61 5.30 -3.72
C ILE A 277 7.66 6.40 -3.22
N LEU A 278 6.76 6.86 -4.09
CA LEU A 278 5.76 7.87 -3.73
C LEU A 278 4.81 7.33 -2.66
N TYR A 279 4.44 6.05 -2.77
CA TYR A 279 3.57 5.37 -1.81
C TYR A 279 4.20 5.22 -0.43
N LEU A 280 5.53 5.07 -0.31
CA LEU A 280 6.21 5.11 0.98
C LEU A 280 6.02 6.46 1.68
N LYS A 281 6.21 7.58 0.96
CA LYS A 281 5.96 8.93 1.51
C LYS A 281 4.49 9.15 1.85
N PHE A 282 3.60 8.63 1.03
CA PHE A 282 2.17 8.67 1.29
C PHE A 282 1.79 7.87 2.55
N ASN A 283 2.44 6.73 2.81
CA ASN A 283 2.25 5.99 4.06
C ASN A 283 2.71 6.79 5.29
N ASP A 284 3.74 7.63 5.16
CA ASP A 284 4.13 8.56 6.22
C ASP A 284 3.02 9.57 6.51
N LEU A 285 2.40 10.13 5.48
CA LEU A 285 1.25 11.02 5.63
C LEU A 285 0.08 10.29 6.31
N VAL A 286 -0.26 9.08 5.86
CA VAL A 286 -1.33 8.27 6.46
C VAL A 286 -1.06 7.99 7.93
N ARG A 287 0.19 7.69 8.29
CA ARG A 287 0.60 7.47 9.69
C ARG A 287 0.42 8.74 10.53
N VAL A 288 0.80 9.90 10.01
CA VAL A 288 0.57 11.19 10.70
C VAL A 288 -0.92 11.47 10.86
N LEU A 289 -1.73 11.22 9.82
CA LEU A 289 -3.19 11.41 9.89
C LEU A 289 -3.88 10.46 10.89
N ARG A 290 -3.37 9.22 11.04
CA ARG A 290 -3.82 8.29 12.09
C ARG A 290 -3.49 8.79 13.49
N GLN A 291 -2.32 9.40 13.68
CA GLN A 291 -1.93 10.00 14.95
C GLN A 291 -2.75 11.26 15.24
N TRP A 292 -3.00 12.09 14.22
CA TRP A 292 -3.85 13.28 14.28
C TRP A 292 -5.31 12.95 14.64
N TYR A 293 -5.83 11.81 14.18
CA TYR A 293 -7.23 11.44 14.39
C TYR A 293 -7.59 11.25 15.88
N LYS A 294 -6.67 10.78 16.73
CA LYS A 294 -6.91 10.57 18.17
C LYS A 294 -7.23 11.86 18.94
N PRO A 295 -6.35 12.89 18.95
CA PRO A 295 -6.67 14.17 19.60
C PRO A 295 -7.84 14.90 18.94
N TYR A 296 -8.08 14.67 17.64
CA TYR A 296 -9.26 15.19 16.96
C TYR A 296 -10.56 14.62 17.57
N GLN A 297 -10.65 13.30 17.74
CA GLN A 297 -11.80 12.66 18.40
C GLN A 297 -11.97 13.12 19.85
N ALA A 298 -10.87 13.29 20.60
CA ALA A 298 -10.92 13.79 21.97
C ALA A 298 -11.49 15.21 22.04
N ILE A 299 -11.04 16.12 21.17
CA ILE A 299 -11.57 17.49 21.09
C ILE A 299 -13.04 17.50 20.71
N LEU A 300 -13.46 16.68 19.75
CA LEU A 300 -14.88 16.56 19.39
C LEU A 300 -15.72 16.06 20.56
N SER A 301 -15.22 15.08 21.31
CA SER A 301 -15.90 14.52 22.48
C SER A 301 -16.07 15.57 23.57
N ILE A 302 -14.99 16.30 23.92
CA ILE A 302 -15.02 17.41 24.87
C ILE A 302 -16.01 18.49 24.42
N ARG A 303 -15.92 18.97 23.17
CA ARG A 303 -16.83 20.02 22.66
C ARG A 303 -18.30 19.58 22.61
N LYS A 304 -18.56 18.27 22.51
CA LYS A 304 -19.91 17.69 22.52
C LYS A 304 -20.45 17.51 23.94
N GLU A 305 -19.61 17.13 24.89
CA GLU A 305 -19.96 16.96 26.32
C GLU A 305 -20.34 18.30 26.96
N TYR A 306 -19.71 19.39 26.52
CA TYR A 306 -19.96 20.74 27.04
C TYR A 306 -20.62 21.65 25.98
N PRO A 307 -21.90 21.41 25.61
CA PRO A 307 -22.56 22.13 24.54
C PRO A 307 -22.96 23.56 24.92
N PHE A 308 -23.17 24.37 23.90
CA PHE A 308 -23.74 25.71 24.02
C PHE A 308 -25.14 25.66 24.65
N GLY A 309 -25.47 26.64 25.49
CA GLY A 309 -26.75 26.75 26.19
C GLY A 309 -26.76 26.15 27.60
N THR A 310 -25.93 25.14 27.86
CA THR A 310 -25.73 24.59 29.22
C THR A 310 -24.47 25.17 29.87
N TYR A 311 -23.38 25.23 29.10
CA TYR A 311 -22.07 25.70 29.57
C TYR A 311 -21.66 27.04 28.97
N LYS A 312 -20.95 27.85 29.75
CA LYS A 312 -20.21 29.03 29.26
C LYS A 312 -19.11 28.54 28.31
N GLN A 313 -19.21 28.92 27.03
CA GLN A 313 -18.31 28.41 26.00
C GLN A 313 -16.93 29.10 26.05
N PRO A 314 -15.84 28.35 26.29
CA PRO A 314 -14.49 28.90 26.23
C PRO A 314 -14.16 29.40 24.83
N LYS A 315 -13.39 30.49 24.71
CA LYS A 315 -12.92 30.99 23.40
C LYS A 315 -12.15 29.92 22.60
N ALA A 316 -11.39 29.06 23.30
CA ALA A 316 -10.64 27.96 22.71
C ALA A 316 -11.51 26.93 21.96
N PHE A 317 -12.80 26.80 22.31
CA PHE A 317 -13.71 25.87 21.62
C PHE A 317 -14.13 26.37 20.24
N LYS A 318 -13.95 27.68 19.96
CA LYS A 318 -14.18 28.28 18.65
C LYS A 318 -12.95 28.20 17.74
N GLU A 319 -11.79 27.79 18.26
CA GLU A 319 -10.58 27.67 17.43
C GLU A 319 -10.77 26.59 16.35
N PRO A 320 -10.35 26.89 15.09
CA PRO A 320 -10.39 25.91 14.02
C PRO A 320 -9.43 24.76 14.33
N ILE A 321 -9.85 23.55 13.98
CA ILE A 321 -9.08 22.33 14.20
C ILE A 321 -7.93 22.30 13.18
N PRO A 322 -6.65 22.38 13.61
CA PRO A 322 -5.51 22.38 12.70
C PRO A 322 -5.43 21.07 11.90
N GLY A 323 -5.11 21.12 10.60
CA GLY A 323 -4.90 19.94 9.76
C GLY A 323 -6.16 19.19 9.30
N ILE A 324 -7.35 19.70 9.65
CA ILE A 324 -8.64 19.10 9.25
C ILE A 324 -8.86 19.08 7.74
N ASP A 325 -8.33 20.08 7.04
CA ASP A 325 -8.37 20.23 5.59
C ASP A 325 -7.65 19.07 4.88
N ILE A 326 -6.47 18.69 5.36
CA ILE A 326 -5.71 17.56 4.82
C ILE A 326 -6.42 16.24 5.13
N TYR A 327 -6.88 16.07 6.36
CA TYR A 327 -7.63 14.86 6.74
C TYR A 327 -8.86 14.66 5.84
N GLU A 328 -9.69 15.69 5.67
CA GLU A 328 -10.90 15.62 4.83
C GLU A 328 -10.58 15.47 3.34
N LYS A 329 -9.49 16.10 2.84
CA LYS A 329 -8.98 15.89 1.47
C LYS A 329 -8.76 14.40 1.21
N TYR A 330 -7.96 13.73 2.03
CA TYR A 330 -7.61 12.33 1.80
C TYR A 330 -8.73 11.35 2.12
N LYS A 331 -9.51 11.61 3.17
CA LYS A 331 -10.73 10.86 3.45
C LYS A 331 -11.68 10.84 2.26
N LYS A 332 -11.87 11.98 1.59
CA LYS A 332 -12.70 12.07 0.39
C LYS A 332 -12.11 11.32 -0.81
N LEU A 333 -10.81 11.45 -1.06
CA LEU A 333 -10.14 10.80 -2.21
C LEU A 333 -10.11 9.26 -2.08
N LEU A 334 -10.05 8.77 -0.84
CA LEU A 334 -9.84 7.36 -0.49
C LEU A 334 -11.09 6.72 0.12
N SER A 335 -12.26 7.29 -0.15
CA SER A 335 -13.55 6.65 0.12
C SER A 335 -14.34 6.55 -1.17
N ASP A 336 -15.03 5.44 -1.37
CA ASP A 336 -16.05 5.30 -2.41
C ASP A 336 -17.41 5.70 -1.85
N LYS A 337 -18.03 6.72 -2.44
CA LYS A 337 -19.35 7.21 -2.03
C LYS A 337 -20.49 6.24 -2.35
N LYS A 338 -20.32 5.37 -3.35
CA LYS A 338 -21.36 4.43 -3.80
C LYS A 338 -21.41 3.20 -2.92
N THR A 339 -20.25 2.66 -2.58
CA THR A 339 -20.13 1.43 -1.77
C THR A 339 -19.95 1.72 -0.28
N GLY A 340 -19.58 2.95 0.09
CA GLY A 340 -19.22 3.31 1.46
C GLY A 340 -17.83 2.81 1.88
N MET A 341 -17.10 2.16 0.98
CA MET A 341 -15.80 1.57 1.26
C MET A 341 -14.74 2.64 1.50
N VAL A 342 -13.90 2.42 2.52
CA VAL A 342 -12.77 3.29 2.86
C VAL A 342 -11.48 2.52 2.60
N PHE A 343 -10.67 3.02 1.68
CA PHE A 343 -9.43 2.37 1.23
C PHE A 343 -8.22 2.68 2.13
N ILE A 344 -8.40 3.52 3.16
CA ILE A 344 -7.42 3.76 4.20
C ILE A 344 -8.14 3.95 5.53
N ASN A 345 -7.90 3.03 6.46
CA ASN A 345 -8.40 3.21 7.81
C ASN A 345 -7.54 4.25 8.56
N PHE A 346 -8.13 5.41 8.86
CA PHE A 346 -7.53 6.43 9.72
C PHE A 346 -7.90 6.25 11.20
N SER A 347 -8.93 5.46 11.52
CA SER A 347 -9.22 5.01 12.88
C SER A 347 -8.41 3.74 13.18
N HIS A 348 -8.05 3.52 14.45
CA HIS A 348 -7.37 2.29 14.86
C HIS A 348 -8.34 1.10 15.01
N GLU A 349 -9.61 1.26 14.63
CA GLU A 349 -10.66 0.30 15.03
C GLU A 349 -10.64 -1.02 14.24
N HIS A 350 -9.96 -1.09 13.10
CA HIS A 350 -9.84 -2.33 12.32
C HIS A 350 -8.40 -2.51 11.82
N GLN A 351 -7.50 -2.86 12.75
CA GLN A 351 -6.27 -3.60 12.44
C GLN A 351 -6.42 -4.97 13.09
N ILE A 352 -6.73 -5.98 12.29
CA ILE A 352 -6.38 -7.37 12.56
C ILE A 352 -5.28 -7.71 11.57
#